data_AF-A0A2G6UIW7-F1
#
_entry.id   AF-A0A2G6UIW7-F1
#
_cell.length_a   1.000
_cell.length_b   1.000
_cell.length_c   1.000
_cell.angle_alpha   90.00
_cell.angle_beta   90.00
_cell.angle_gamma   90.00
#
_symmetry.space_group_name_H-M   'P 1'
#
loop_
_entity.id
_entity.type
_entity.pdbx_description
1 polymer ?
#
loop_
_entity_poly.entity_id
_entity_poly.type
_entity_poly.pdbx_seq_one_letter_code
_entity_poly.pdbx_strand_id
1 'polypeptide(L)'
;MFKDLIYNKNIDEIHTSDAYFGKILLAGKNLLIPYINLGISNHDLNRGNILKHINFCYTVFIDIDYLKIDGNLTKDNLLDKYDSKNSIYLGGDDLLRNQNIYDIEVQAKNAFLQLRYDSKITENYWLPIENHNFKINMDEKLVKDFINNKNLPKNLIDII
;
A
#
# COMPACT_ATOMS: atom_id res chain seq x y z
N MET A 1 -11.84 -14.41 -11.66
CA MET A 1 -10.85 -13.66 -12.45
C MET A 1 -10.01 -12.67 -11.63
N PHE A 2 -10.51 -12.08 -10.53
CA PHE A 2 -9.70 -11.19 -9.65
C PHE A 2 -8.77 -11.91 -8.67
N LYS A 3 -8.95 -13.22 -8.47
CA LYS A 3 -8.21 -13.98 -7.43
C LYS A 3 -6.70 -14.02 -7.70
N ASP A 4 -6.29 -13.94 -8.97
CA ASP A 4 -4.88 -13.97 -9.39
C ASP A 4 -4.19 -12.60 -9.23
N LEU A 5 -4.91 -11.58 -8.76
CA LEU A 5 -4.38 -10.25 -8.47
C LEU A 5 -4.30 -9.96 -6.97
N ILE A 6 -4.71 -10.92 -6.12
CA ILE A 6 -4.73 -10.81 -4.67
C ILE A 6 -3.62 -11.69 -4.10
N TYR A 7 -2.72 -11.08 -3.33
CA TYR A 7 -1.54 -11.71 -2.77
C TYR A 7 -1.50 -11.46 -1.27
N ASN A 8 -1.52 -12.52 -0.47
CA ASN A 8 -1.71 -12.44 0.98
C ASN A 8 -0.62 -13.15 1.79
N LYS A 9 0.40 -13.70 1.11
CA LYS A 9 1.54 -14.33 1.77
C LYS A 9 2.69 -13.34 1.83
N ASN A 10 3.41 -13.34 2.95
CA ASN A 10 4.60 -12.51 3.14
C ASN A 10 4.31 -11.00 2.97
N ILE A 11 3.16 -10.54 3.46
CA ILE A 11 2.79 -9.12 3.40
C ILE A 11 3.71 -8.23 4.23
N ASP A 12 4.33 -8.79 5.26
CA ASP A 12 5.39 -8.19 6.04
C ASP A 12 6.69 -7.94 5.25
N GLU A 13 6.84 -8.54 4.07
CA GLU A 13 8.01 -8.39 3.19
C GLU A 13 7.84 -7.28 2.11
N ILE A 14 6.91 -6.36 2.33
CA ILE A 14 6.74 -5.15 1.50
C ILE A 14 7.62 -4.00 2.03
N HIS A 15 8.13 -3.19 1.12
CA HIS A 15 9.01 -2.06 1.42
C HIS A 15 8.39 -0.76 0.90
N THR A 16 8.04 0.15 1.81
CA THR A 16 7.38 1.41 1.48
C THR A 16 8.30 2.63 1.51
N SER A 17 9.58 2.49 1.86
CA SER A 17 10.51 3.63 2.04
C SER A 17 10.65 4.50 0.80
N ASP A 18 10.73 3.88 -0.37
CA ASP A 18 10.81 4.55 -1.67
C ASP A 18 9.45 4.62 -2.39
N ALA A 19 8.38 4.21 -1.71
CA ALA A 19 7.05 4.17 -2.30
C ALA A 19 6.36 5.53 -2.20
N TYR A 20 5.39 5.71 -3.08
CA TYR A 20 4.47 6.84 -3.06
C TYR A 20 3.08 6.33 -2.73
N PHE A 21 2.32 7.06 -1.94
CA PHE A 21 0.94 6.68 -1.64
C PHE A 21 -0.05 7.79 -1.98
N GLY A 22 -1.27 7.38 -2.28
CA GLY A 22 -2.38 8.27 -2.60
C GLY A 22 -3.40 8.37 -1.48
N LYS A 23 -4.64 8.67 -1.84
CA LYS A 23 -5.75 8.83 -0.91
C LYS A 23 -5.98 7.56 -0.10
N ILE A 24 -5.80 7.64 1.20
CA ILE A 24 -6.13 6.57 2.13
C ILE A 24 -7.64 6.50 2.31
N LEU A 25 -8.22 5.29 2.24
CA LEU A 25 -9.63 5.04 2.53
C LEU A 25 -9.74 4.20 3.80
N LEU A 26 -10.34 4.79 4.84
CA LEU A 26 -10.70 4.11 6.07
C LEU A 26 -12.22 3.97 6.13
N ALA A 27 -12.72 2.75 6.02
CA ALA A 27 -14.14 2.44 6.03
C ALA A 27 -14.48 1.43 7.13
N GLY A 28 -15.06 1.92 8.23
CA GLY A 28 -15.37 1.09 9.38
C GLY A 28 -14.12 0.43 9.98
N LYS A 29 -13.93 -0.86 9.72
CA LYS A 29 -12.76 -1.62 10.18
C LYS A 29 -11.75 -1.95 9.09
N ASN A 30 -11.92 -1.41 7.88
CA ASN A 30 -11.09 -1.75 6.73
C ASN A 30 -10.29 -0.53 6.30
N LEU A 31 -9.05 -0.76 5.86
CA LEU A 31 -8.13 0.26 5.38
C LEU A 31 -7.61 -0.15 4.00
N LEU A 32 -7.63 0.80 3.09
CA LEU A 32 -7.07 0.65 1.76
C LEU A 32 -6.16 1.84 1.46
N ILE A 33 -4.95 1.53 0.97
CA ILE A 33 -3.95 2.53 0.61
C ILE A 33 -3.45 2.21 -0.81
N PRO A 34 -3.64 3.12 -1.78
CA PRO A 34 -3.03 3.01 -3.10
C PRO A 34 -1.53 3.33 -3.01
N TYR A 35 -0.70 2.41 -3.47
CA TYR A 35 0.75 2.54 -3.57
C TYR A 35 1.24 2.52 -5.02
N ILE A 36 2.22 3.37 -5.28
CA ILE A 36 3.07 3.39 -6.47
C ILE A 36 4.50 3.12 -6.01
N ASN A 37 5.24 2.35 -6.81
CA ASN A 37 6.63 2.01 -6.53
C ASN A 37 6.84 1.16 -5.26
N LEU A 38 5.84 0.37 -4.85
CA LEU A 38 5.96 -0.49 -3.67
C LEU A 38 7.05 -1.54 -3.90
N GLY A 39 8.04 -1.58 -3.01
CA GLY A 39 9.13 -2.55 -3.05
C GLY A 39 8.68 -3.92 -2.52
N ILE A 40 9.15 -4.98 -3.15
CA ILE A 40 8.92 -6.37 -2.73
C ILE A 40 10.19 -7.20 -2.91
N SER A 41 10.53 -8.01 -1.91
CA SER A 41 11.61 -9.01 -1.94
C SER A 41 11.18 -10.18 -1.05
N ASN A 42 11.53 -11.43 -1.38
CA ASN A 42 11.05 -12.61 -0.63
C ASN A 42 9.50 -12.69 -0.51
N HIS A 43 8.79 -12.03 -1.41
CA HIS A 43 7.33 -11.96 -1.49
C HIS A 43 6.81 -12.97 -2.52
N ASP A 44 5.54 -13.38 -2.45
CA ASP A 44 4.99 -14.33 -3.44
C ASP A 44 5.05 -13.81 -4.91
N LEU A 45 4.94 -12.50 -5.10
CA LEU A 45 5.13 -11.73 -6.32
C LEU A 45 6.60 -11.61 -6.77
N ASN A 46 7.55 -11.76 -5.85
CA ASN A 46 8.98 -11.71 -6.12
C ASN A 46 9.74 -12.57 -5.11
N ARG A 47 9.85 -13.87 -5.40
CA ARG A 47 10.44 -14.86 -4.48
C ARG A 47 11.95 -14.74 -4.33
N GLY A 48 12.60 -13.87 -5.11
CA GLY A 48 14.03 -13.59 -4.98
C GLY A 48 14.31 -12.51 -3.92
N ASN A 49 15.58 -12.41 -3.53
CA ASN A 49 16.06 -11.40 -2.60
C ASN A 49 16.36 -10.04 -3.26
N ILE A 50 16.38 -9.96 -4.59
CA ILE A 50 16.55 -8.71 -5.34
C ILE A 50 15.27 -7.90 -5.20
N LEU A 51 15.37 -6.68 -4.68
CA LEU A 51 14.24 -5.76 -4.55
C LEU A 51 13.67 -5.44 -5.94
N LYS A 52 12.35 -5.55 -6.08
CA LYS A 52 11.60 -5.12 -7.26
C LYS A 52 10.46 -4.21 -6.85
N HIS A 53 10.01 -3.39 -7.78
CA HIS A 53 9.01 -2.37 -7.56
C HIS A 53 7.75 -2.63 -8.39
N ILE A 54 6.61 -2.60 -7.73
CA ILE A 54 5.28 -2.67 -8.34
C ILE A 54 4.86 -1.25 -8.74
N ASN A 55 4.45 -1.04 -9.98
CA ASN A 55 4.02 0.29 -10.43
C ASN A 55 2.73 0.78 -9.76
N PHE A 56 1.72 -0.08 -9.60
CA PHE A 56 0.42 0.23 -9.03
C PHE A 56 -0.09 -0.95 -8.21
N CYS A 57 -0.40 -0.75 -6.94
CA CYS A 57 -1.08 -1.75 -6.12
C CYS A 57 -1.83 -1.11 -4.95
N TYR A 58 -2.74 -1.85 -4.35
CA TYR A 58 -3.37 -1.46 -3.08
C TYR A 58 -2.85 -2.37 -1.98
N THR A 59 -2.43 -1.81 -0.85
CA THR A 59 -2.36 -2.55 0.40
C THR A 59 -3.73 -2.48 1.06
N VAL A 60 -4.29 -3.64 1.42
CA VAL A 60 -5.64 -3.73 1.97
C VAL A 60 -5.60 -4.49 3.29
N PHE A 61 -6.24 -3.92 4.30
CA PHE A 61 -6.33 -4.47 5.65
C PHE A 61 -7.81 -4.59 6.04
N ILE A 62 -8.21 -5.80 6.45
CA ILE A 62 -9.59 -6.15 6.78
C ILE A 62 -9.69 -6.50 8.25
N ASP A 63 -10.73 -5.98 8.91
CA ASP A 63 -10.94 -6.15 10.35
C ASP A 63 -9.69 -5.72 11.14
N ILE A 64 -9.36 -4.44 11.04
CA ILE A 64 -8.26 -3.82 11.77
C ILE A 64 -8.57 -3.87 13.26
N ASP A 65 -7.63 -4.41 14.02
CA ASP A 65 -7.67 -4.46 15.48
C ASP A 65 -6.79 -3.36 16.08
N TYR A 66 -5.76 -2.89 15.38
CA TYR A 66 -4.90 -1.78 15.80
C TYR A 66 -4.51 -0.89 14.62
N LEU A 67 -4.60 0.43 14.80
CA LEU A 67 -4.17 1.43 13.82
C LEU A 67 -3.55 2.63 14.53
N LYS A 68 -2.32 2.96 14.16
CA LYS A 68 -1.61 4.15 14.60
C LYS A 68 -1.09 4.90 13.38
N ILE A 69 -1.29 6.22 13.37
CA ILE A 69 -0.90 7.13 12.29
C ILE A 69 -0.10 8.28 12.91
N ASP A 70 1.15 8.46 12.47
CA ASP A 70 2.07 9.51 12.95
C ASP A 70 2.19 9.60 14.48
N GLY A 71 2.30 8.45 15.14
CA GLY A 71 2.36 8.39 16.60
C GLY A 71 0.98 8.40 17.29
N ASN A 72 -0.08 8.83 16.60
CA ASN A 72 -1.42 8.94 17.16
C ASN A 72 -2.19 7.63 17.01
N LEU A 73 -2.61 7.08 18.15
CA LEU A 73 -3.44 5.87 18.18
C LEU A 73 -4.85 6.20 17.66
N THR A 74 -5.15 5.71 16.45
CA THR A 74 -6.44 5.91 15.79
C THR A 74 -7.44 4.83 16.19
N LYS A 75 -6.96 3.62 16.44
CA LYS A 75 -7.78 2.47 16.85
C LYS A 75 -6.99 1.47 17.67
N ASP A 76 -7.60 0.99 18.75
CA ASP A 76 -7.05 -0.09 19.58
C ASP A 76 -8.18 -0.96 20.14
N ASN A 77 -8.33 -2.14 19.56
CA ASN A 77 -9.17 -3.22 20.05
C ASN A 77 -8.33 -4.37 20.62
N LEU A 78 -7.00 -4.21 20.70
CA LEU A 78 -6.09 -5.27 21.12
C LEU A 78 -5.98 -5.36 22.65
N LEU A 79 -6.32 -4.30 23.40
CA LEU A 79 -6.12 -4.25 24.86
C LEU A 79 -4.65 -4.64 25.18
N ASP A 80 -4.42 -5.60 26.08
CA ASP A 80 -3.07 -6.09 26.44
C ASP A 80 -2.47 -7.08 25.40
N LYS A 81 -3.10 -7.27 24.24
CA LYS A 81 -2.66 -8.23 23.20
C LYS A 81 -1.86 -7.58 22.07
N TYR A 82 -1.47 -6.33 22.21
CA TYR A 82 -0.57 -5.70 21.25
C TYR A 82 0.74 -6.49 21.14
N ASP A 83 1.10 -6.89 19.93
CA ASP A 83 2.36 -7.55 19.62
C ASP A 83 2.98 -6.89 18.39
N SER A 84 4.04 -6.10 18.58
CA SER A 84 4.72 -5.38 17.51
C SER A 84 5.26 -6.29 16.39
N LYS A 85 5.45 -7.59 16.67
CA LYS A 85 5.87 -8.55 15.63
C LYS A 85 4.79 -8.85 14.60
N ASN A 86 3.53 -8.58 14.93
CA ASN A 86 2.39 -8.75 14.03
C ASN A 86 1.98 -7.41 13.39
N SER A 87 2.68 -6.32 13.70
CA SER A 87 2.46 -5.02 13.07
C SER A 87 3.07 -4.98 11.68
N ILE A 88 2.31 -4.41 10.75
CA ILE A 88 2.81 -4.00 9.44
C ILE A 88 3.03 -2.49 9.50
N TYR A 89 4.26 -2.08 9.18
CA TYR A 89 4.68 -0.69 9.14
C TYR A 89 4.69 -0.20 7.71
N LEU A 90 4.02 0.92 7.46
CA LEU A 90 3.89 1.53 6.15
C LEU A 90 4.27 3.00 6.26
N GLY A 91 4.79 3.53 5.17
CA GLY A 91 5.05 4.96 5.01
C GLY A 91 5.06 5.32 3.53
N GLY A 92 6.03 6.13 3.13
CA GLY A 92 6.23 6.60 1.76
C GLY A 92 5.90 8.09 1.62
N ASP A 93 5.93 8.59 0.40
CA ASP A 93 5.65 10.00 0.10
C ASP A 93 4.18 10.22 -0.29
N ASP A 94 3.50 11.16 0.38
CA ASP A 94 2.10 11.53 0.12
C ASP A 94 1.98 12.33 -1.18
N LEU A 95 1.52 11.69 -2.25
CA LEU A 95 1.34 12.35 -3.54
C LEU A 95 0.22 13.40 -3.56
N LEU A 96 -0.69 13.38 -2.59
CA LEU A 96 -1.72 14.42 -2.47
C LEU A 96 -1.22 15.66 -1.72
N ARG A 97 -0.10 15.54 -0.99
CA ARG A 97 0.57 16.61 -0.23
C ARG A 97 -0.34 17.34 0.75
N ASN A 98 -1.37 16.66 1.24
CA ASN A 98 -2.38 17.27 2.11
C ASN A 98 -2.94 16.31 3.15
N GLN A 99 -2.50 15.04 3.15
CA GLN A 99 -2.90 14.07 4.17
C GLN A 99 -2.06 14.25 5.44
N ASN A 100 -0.83 14.77 5.32
CA ASN A 100 0.13 14.95 6.41
C ASN A 100 0.43 13.64 7.17
N ILE A 101 0.46 12.52 6.44
CA ILE A 101 0.74 11.18 6.96
C ILE A 101 2.14 10.77 6.55
N TYR A 102 2.94 10.28 7.49
CA TYR A 102 4.31 9.84 7.30
C TYR A 102 4.47 8.37 7.66
N ASP A 103 3.89 7.96 8.80
CA ASP A 103 4.02 6.61 9.32
C ASP A 103 2.65 6.02 9.67
N ILE A 104 2.43 4.77 9.28
CA ILE A 104 1.24 3.99 9.58
C ILE A 104 1.68 2.65 10.16
N GLU A 105 1.11 2.28 11.30
CA GLU A 105 1.26 0.97 11.90
C GLU A 105 -0.12 0.32 11.99
N VAL A 106 -0.23 -0.91 11.47
CA VAL A 106 -1.51 -1.63 11.41
C VAL A 106 -1.37 -3.08 11.85
N GLN A 107 -2.33 -3.54 12.66
CA GLN A 107 -2.60 -4.97 12.89
C GLN A 107 -4.03 -5.26 12.49
N ALA A 108 -4.22 -6.27 11.66
CA ALA A 108 -5.51 -6.65 11.11
C ALA A 108 -5.63 -8.17 10.97
N LYS A 109 -6.86 -8.69 10.99
CA LYS A 109 -7.09 -10.13 10.83
C LYS A 109 -6.67 -10.64 9.46
N ASN A 110 -6.84 -9.82 8.42
CA ASN A 110 -6.36 -10.13 7.09
C ASN A 110 -5.67 -8.92 6.48
N ALA A 111 -4.57 -9.16 5.78
CA ALA A 111 -3.87 -8.17 4.98
C ALA A 111 -3.50 -8.79 3.63
N PHE A 112 -3.56 -8.00 2.56
CA PHE A 112 -3.16 -8.44 1.22
C PHE A 112 -2.78 -7.26 0.31
N LEU A 113 -1.99 -7.57 -0.72
CA LEU A 113 -1.80 -6.72 -1.88
C LEU A 113 -2.84 -7.06 -2.94
N GLN A 114 -3.46 -6.03 -3.50
CA GLN A 114 -4.29 -6.14 -4.69
C GLN A 114 -3.61 -5.38 -5.83
N LEU A 115 -3.15 -6.12 -6.85
CA LEU A 115 -2.59 -5.51 -8.05
C LEU A 115 -3.69 -4.90 -8.92
N ARG A 116 -3.34 -3.83 -9.65
CA ARG A 116 -4.11 -3.37 -10.80
C ARG A 116 -3.93 -4.38 -11.94
N TYR A 117 -4.91 -4.50 -12.83
CA TYR A 117 -4.90 -5.54 -13.86
C TYR A 117 -3.73 -5.42 -14.86
N ASP A 118 -3.18 -4.23 -15.02
CA ASP A 118 -2.06 -3.87 -15.89
C ASP A 118 -0.79 -3.53 -15.09
N SER A 119 -0.72 -3.96 -13.83
CA SER A 119 0.46 -3.76 -13.00
C SER A 119 1.68 -4.46 -13.56
N LYS A 120 2.83 -3.83 -13.40
CA LYS A 120 4.15 -4.32 -13.80
C LYS A 120 5.07 -4.34 -12.59
N ILE A 121 5.97 -5.32 -12.58
CA ILE A 121 6.97 -5.52 -11.53
C ILE A 121 8.34 -5.49 -12.20
N THR A 122 9.20 -4.58 -11.78
CA THR A 122 10.52 -4.35 -12.39
C THR A 122 11.56 -3.99 -11.33
N GLU A 123 12.84 -4.12 -11.64
CA GLU A 123 13.93 -3.62 -10.79
C GLU A 123 14.07 -2.09 -10.88
N ASN A 124 13.53 -1.47 -11.95
CA ASN A 124 13.53 -0.02 -12.11
C ASN A 124 12.47 0.65 -11.22
N TYR A 125 12.80 1.85 -10.76
CA TYR A 125 11.90 2.75 -10.04
C TYR A 125 10.76 3.27 -10.91
N TRP A 126 9.58 3.36 -10.32
CA TRP A 126 8.42 4.06 -10.88
C TRP A 126 8.32 5.46 -10.27
N LEU A 127 8.45 6.47 -11.11
CA LEU A 127 8.55 7.87 -10.71
C LEU A 127 7.31 8.62 -11.18
N PRO A 128 6.31 8.83 -10.29
CA PRO A 128 5.06 9.52 -10.61
C PRO A 128 5.19 11.04 -10.60
N ILE A 129 6.28 11.57 -10.02
CA ILE A 129 6.58 13.00 -9.93
C ILE A 129 8.03 13.26 -10.31
N GLU A 130 8.30 14.47 -10.80
CA GLU A 130 9.66 14.93 -11.07
C GLU A 130 10.36 15.31 -9.76
N ASN A 131 11.64 14.95 -9.64
CA ASN A 131 12.51 15.44 -8.58
C ASN A 131 13.82 15.96 -9.19
N HIS A 132 14.69 16.58 -8.37
CA HIS A 132 15.93 17.20 -8.87
C HIS A 132 16.86 16.25 -9.63
N ASN A 133 16.77 14.93 -9.38
CA ASN A 133 17.69 13.93 -9.90
C ASN A 133 17.07 13.06 -11.00
N PHE A 134 15.74 13.02 -11.10
CA PHE A 134 15.04 12.07 -11.96
C PHE A 134 13.76 12.67 -12.57
N LYS A 135 13.54 12.35 -13.84
CA LYS A 135 12.33 12.71 -14.58
C LYS A 135 11.22 11.70 -14.30
N ILE A 136 9.98 12.20 -14.35
CA ILE A 136 8.77 11.38 -14.35
C ILE A 136 8.85 10.31 -15.47
N ASN A 137 8.48 9.07 -15.15
CA ASN A 137 8.47 7.95 -16.11
C ASN A 137 7.10 7.24 -16.17
N MET A 138 6.07 7.86 -15.62
CA MET A 138 4.70 7.37 -15.58
C MET A 138 3.74 8.34 -16.25
N ASP A 139 2.61 7.83 -16.73
CA ASP A 139 1.52 8.66 -17.26
C ASP A 139 0.82 9.41 -16.12
N GLU A 140 0.88 10.74 -16.15
CA GLU A 140 0.36 11.62 -15.10
C GLU A 140 -1.14 11.42 -14.86
N LYS A 141 -1.92 11.20 -15.93
CA LYS A 141 -3.37 11.01 -15.81
C LYS A 141 -3.67 9.69 -15.10
N LEU A 142 -3.00 8.60 -15.48
CA LEU A 142 -3.15 7.30 -14.82
C LEU A 142 -2.72 7.35 -13.36
N VAL A 143 -1.62 8.04 -13.05
CA VAL A 143 -1.19 8.28 -11.67
C VAL A 143 -2.27 9.02 -10.90
N LYS A 144 -2.75 10.16 -11.42
CA LYS A 144 -3.76 11.00 -10.77
C LYS A 144 -5.07 10.24 -10.53
N ASP A 145 -5.52 9.48 -11.52
CA ASP A 145 -6.74 8.67 -11.38
C ASP A 145 -6.55 7.58 -10.32
N PHE A 146 -5.40 6.90 -10.31
CA PHE A 146 -5.09 5.84 -9.35
C PHE A 146 -4.98 6.34 -7.90
N ILE A 147 -4.19 7.39 -7.65
CA ILE A 147 -3.99 7.93 -6.29
C ILE A 147 -5.28 8.53 -5.71
N ASN A 148 -6.25 8.89 -6.54
CA ASN A 148 -7.57 9.34 -6.11
C ASN A 148 -8.59 8.20 -6.01
N ASN A 149 -8.16 6.94 -6.14
CA ASN A 149 -9.00 5.75 -6.13
C ASN A 149 -10.11 5.76 -7.19
N LYS A 150 -9.86 6.37 -8.36
CA LYS A 150 -10.80 6.30 -9.48
C LYS A 150 -10.73 4.90 -10.09
N ASN A 151 -11.89 4.28 -10.29
CA ASN A 151 -12.04 2.93 -10.83
C ASN A 151 -11.44 1.82 -9.94
N LEU A 152 -11.72 1.88 -8.63
CA LEU A 152 -11.37 0.78 -7.73
C LEU A 152 -11.88 -0.57 -8.29
N PRO A 153 -11.09 -1.65 -8.18
CA PRO A 153 -11.57 -2.99 -8.46
C PRO A 153 -12.85 -3.28 -7.67
N LYS A 154 -13.82 -3.94 -8.30
CA LYS A 154 -15.15 -4.18 -7.70
C LYS A 154 -15.07 -4.86 -6.33
N ASN A 155 -14.15 -5.81 -6.18
CA ASN A 155 -13.92 -6.50 -4.91
C ASN A 155 -13.43 -5.58 -3.79
N LEU A 156 -12.81 -4.44 -4.10
CA LEU A 156 -12.43 -3.43 -3.10
C LEU A 156 -13.59 -2.47 -2.80
N ILE A 157 -14.47 -2.20 -3.78
CA ILE A 157 -15.68 -1.41 -3.56
C ILE A 157 -16.60 -2.12 -2.56
N ASP A 158 -16.69 -3.45 -2.62
CA ASP A 158 -17.53 -4.22 -1.69
C ASP A 158 -16.94 -4.24 -0.25
N ILE A 159 -15.69 -3.81 -0.06
CA ILE A 159 -14.96 -3.80 1.21
C ILE A 159 -14.97 -2.41 1.87
N ILE A 160 -15.00 -1.34 1.07
CA ILE A 160 -14.80 0.06 1.47
C ILE A 160 -16.12 0.84 1.41
#